data_AF-A0AAE8SYI7-F1
#
_entry.id   AF-A0AAE8SYI7-F1
#
_cell.length_a   1.000
_cell.length_b   1.000
_cell.length_c   1.000
_cell.angle_alpha   90.00
_cell.angle_beta   90.00
_cell.angle_gamma   90.00
#
_symmetry.space_group_name_H-M   'P 1'
#
loop_
_entity.id
_entity.type
_entity.pdbx_description
1 polymer ?
#
loop_
_entity_poly.entity_id
_entity_poly.type
_entity_poly.pdbx_seq_one_letter_code
_entity_poly.pdbx_strand_id
1 'polypeptide(L)'
;MDLLGLRRDTDSWLVNMERSHRPDRNGAHGTGRPTGVFMLQPEHVTSVLAAFSEKVHTWYPIFSSTEFTESFYKSINGLDGSGTHTCLAMLVMAIGSLVRRAPPLTTGLDERPDTQYFDRAISLLPDIMADYSLVGLQCQILFSLYYLCLVRPCQAHDYILMASSRAQNMLKSRLYSSDTHHLEALYRASWAIILIESELAVQLNFADSGIWKYDDHLPLPTADETWHFGSPATAPSPDPSQQSPQSSQTDKSDSAEVLSYFMAEIAMRRMLRRCTTSVSDWAGGRPQYAPIIADELELQLDQWYKYLPPSLHFHRQPTSAADVPELPTAQFLQAQYAACKASIYWPAVCQAIDLGCGDESQLQYCSKFFDAYVSFLVAAEASLSTCIPNTWTLYASIFIITLASLKGTKCSCLATIVNPKTFECFRRARSVFVEIREFSLSLSAMSEILEDRIEAS
;
A
#
# COMPACT_ATOMS: atom_id res chain seq x y z
N MET A 1 -10.70 15.25 10.44
CA MET A 1 -10.81 14.75 11.83
C MET A 1 -11.98 15.38 12.59
N ASP A 2 -12.12 16.71 12.63
CA ASP A 2 -13.25 17.40 13.32
C ASP A 2 -14.64 16.96 12.86
N LEU A 3 -14.79 16.81 11.54
CA LEU A 3 -16.02 16.30 10.93
C LEU A 3 -16.36 14.86 11.33
N LEU A 4 -15.47 14.11 11.98
CA LEU A 4 -15.71 12.76 12.50
C LEU A 4 -15.92 12.73 14.02
N GLY A 5 -15.93 13.89 14.70
CA GLY A 5 -16.02 13.95 16.16
C GLY A 5 -14.74 13.44 16.86
N LEU A 6 -13.62 13.46 16.14
CA LEU A 6 -12.28 13.25 16.67
C LEU A 6 -11.68 14.60 17.08
N ARG A 7 -10.70 14.59 17.97
CA ARG A 7 -9.99 15.82 18.36
C ARG A 7 -9.21 16.37 17.16
N ARG A 8 -9.07 17.70 17.09
CA ARG A 8 -8.27 18.39 16.06
C ARG A 8 -6.85 17.89 15.92
N ASP A 9 -6.27 17.41 17.01
CA ASP A 9 -4.89 16.94 17.12
C ASP A 9 -4.74 15.42 17.03
N THR A 10 -5.80 14.68 16.63
CA THR A 10 -5.77 13.20 16.61
C THR A 10 -4.69 12.66 15.67
N ASP A 11 -4.52 13.27 14.51
CA ASP A 11 -3.46 12.94 13.54
C ASP A 11 -2.06 13.11 14.15
N SER A 12 -1.81 14.27 14.76
CA SER A 12 -0.55 14.63 15.41
C SER A 12 -0.29 13.74 16.63
N TRP A 13 -1.34 13.41 17.37
CA TRP A 13 -1.29 12.51 18.52
C TRP A 13 -0.93 11.08 18.11
N LEU A 14 -1.55 10.53 17.06
CA LEU A 14 -1.21 9.21 16.51
C LEU A 14 0.25 9.17 16.04
N VAL A 15 0.71 10.21 15.32
CA VAL A 15 2.12 10.33 14.89
C VAL A 15 3.06 10.38 16.08
N ASN A 16 2.77 11.22 17.08
CA ASN A 16 3.60 11.34 18.28
C ASN A 16 3.65 10.04 19.07
N MET A 17 2.54 9.31 19.14
CA MET A 17 2.47 8.00 19.77
C MET A 17 3.39 6.99 19.06
N GLU A 18 3.25 6.85 17.75
CA GLU A 18 4.10 5.96 16.94
C GLU A 18 5.59 6.31 17.05
N ARG A 19 5.92 7.60 17.06
CA ARG A 19 7.31 8.07 17.18
C ARG A 19 7.87 7.96 18.61
N SER A 20 7.01 7.96 19.62
CA SER A 20 7.43 7.78 21.02
C SER A 20 7.86 6.35 21.34
N HIS A 21 7.35 5.38 20.56
CA HIS A 21 7.76 4.00 20.66
C HIS A 21 9.19 3.83 20.13
N ARG A 22 10.15 3.82 21.07
CA ARG A 22 11.50 3.36 20.75
C ARG A 22 11.43 1.84 20.59
N PRO A 23 11.80 1.26 19.43
CA PRO A 23 11.92 -0.18 19.35
C PRO A 23 12.87 -0.63 20.46
N ASP A 24 12.46 -1.66 21.20
CA ASP A 24 13.29 -2.25 22.25
C ASP A 24 14.68 -2.57 21.67
N ARG A 25 15.66 -1.71 21.99
CA ARG A 25 17.08 -1.96 21.69
C ARG A 25 17.64 -3.09 22.57
N ASN A 26 16.82 -3.70 23.41
CA ASN A 26 17.21 -4.66 24.43
C ASN A 26 17.59 -6.06 23.92
N GLY A 27 17.62 -6.29 22.61
CA GLY A 27 18.23 -7.49 22.01
C GLY A 27 19.63 -7.27 21.38
N ALA A 28 20.05 -6.02 21.17
CA ALA A 28 21.20 -5.69 20.30
C ALA A 28 22.50 -5.36 21.06
N HIS A 29 22.76 -6.05 22.18
CA HIS A 29 24.09 -6.05 22.81
C HIS A 29 24.80 -7.39 22.62
N GLY A 30 25.06 -7.72 21.35
CA GLY A 30 26.21 -8.50 20.95
C GLY A 30 27.19 -7.57 20.25
N THR A 31 28.18 -7.05 20.99
CA THR A 31 29.34 -6.36 20.41
C THR A 31 30.20 -7.38 19.67
N GLY A 32 29.79 -7.72 18.45
CA GLY A 32 30.53 -8.51 17.50
C GLY A 32 30.05 -8.10 16.12
N ARG A 33 30.94 -7.51 15.31
CA ARG A 33 30.71 -7.35 13.87
C ARG A 33 30.39 -8.76 13.35
N PRO A 34 29.18 -9.06 12.83
CA PRO A 34 28.96 -10.32 12.16
C PRO A 34 29.65 -10.19 10.80
N THR A 35 30.94 -10.51 10.76
CA THR A 35 31.68 -10.89 9.54
C THR A 35 31.37 -12.32 9.13
N GLY A 36 30.22 -12.86 9.58
CA GLY A 36 29.77 -14.19 9.21
C GLY A 36 29.30 -14.18 7.76
N VAL A 37 29.96 -14.97 6.92
CA VAL A 37 29.38 -15.42 5.65
C VAL A 37 28.04 -16.07 6.01
N PHE A 38 26.93 -15.49 5.57
CA PHE A 38 25.62 -16.13 5.73
C PHE A 38 25.63 -17.38 4.87
N MET A 39 25.77 -18.56 5.48
CA MET A 39 25.60 -19.82 4.78
C MET A 39 24.10 -20.03 4.58
N LEU A 40 23.55 -19.43 3.51
CA LEU A 40 22.15 -19.52 3.19
C LEU A 40 21.89 -20.81 2.41
N GLN A 41 21.01 -21.65 2.97
CA GLN A 41 20.53 -22.83 2.26
C GLN A 41 19.79 -22.40 0.98
N PRO A 42 20.11 -22.97 -0.20
CA PRO A 42 19.51 -22.56 -1.46
C PRO A 42 17.97 -22.60 -1.44
N GLU A 43 17.38 -23.64 -0.85
CA GLU A 43 15.94 -23.79 -0.72
C GLU A 43 15.29 -22.69 0.12
N HIS A 44 16.00 -22.19 1.14
CA HIS A 44 15.53 -21.08 1.95
C HIS A 44 15.51 -19.78 1.15
N VAL A 45 16.57 -19.50 0.39
CA VAL A 45 16.66 -18.31 -0.47
C VAL A 45 15.55 -18.29 -1.51
N THR A 46 15.33 -19.42 -2.20
CA THR A 46 14.27 -19.59 -3.20
C THR A 46 12.89 -19.32 -2.59
N SER A 47 12.60 -19.90 -1.43
CA SER A 47 11.31 -19.70 -0.75
C SER A 47 11.10 -18.26 -0.27
N VAL A 48 12.17 -17.59 0.20
CA VAL A 48 12.13 -16.18 0.61
C VAL A 48 11.92 -15.25 -0.58
N LEU A 49 12.60 -15.50 -1.70
CA LEU A 49 12.42 -14.74 -2.94
C LEU A 49 11.01 -14.89 -3.52
N ALA A 50 10.46 -16.11 -3.52
CA ALA A 50 9.09 -16.35 -3.94
C ALA A 50 8.10 -15.55 -3.11
N ALA A 51 8.23 -15.58 -1.77
CA ALA A 51 7.39 -14.82 -0.87
C ALA A 51 7.53 -13.30 -1.07
N PHE A 52 8.75 -12.79 -1.27
CA PHE A 52 8.98 -11.37 -1.58
C PHE A 52 8.32 -10.96 -2.90
N SER A 53 8.46 -11.80 -3.94
CA SER A 53 7.86 -11.55 -5.26
C SER A 53 6.35 -11.43 -5.16
N GLU A 54 5.70 -12.46 -4.64
CA GLU A 54 4.24 -12.59 -4.58
C GLU A 54 3.59 -11.55 -3.65
N LYS A 55 4.20 -11.26 -2.50
CA LYS A 55 3.56 -10.50 -1.42
C LYS A 55 4.00 -9.05 -1.30
N VAL A 56 5.06 -8.65 -2.03
CA VAL A 56 5.59 -7.27 -1.95
C VAL A 56 5.86 -6.70 -3.33
N HIS A 57 6.64 -7.39 -4.17
CA HIS A 57 7.02 -6.86 -5.49
C HIS A 57 5.83 -6.72 -6.44
N THR A 58 4.85 -7.62 -6.39
CA THR A 58 3.57 -7.51 -7.11
C THR A 58 2.87 -6.17 -6.89
N TRP A 59 3.03 -5.55 -5.72
CA TRP A 59 2.43 -4.24 -5.40
C TRP A 59 3.30 -3.07 -5.86
N TYR A 60 4.62 -3.23 -5.81
CA TYR A 60 5.62 -2.20 -6.12
C TYR A 60 6.76 -2.76 -6.98
N PRO A 61 6.56 -2.88 -8.30
CA PRO A 61 7.50 -3.53 -9.21
C PRO A 61 8.72 -2.64 -9.52
N ILE A 62 9.64 -2.48 -8.55
CA ILE A 62 10.78 -1.56 -8.66
C ILE A 62 12.03 -2.17 -9.33
N PHE A 63 12.01 -3.47 -9.67
CA PHE A 63 13.17 -4.20 -10.20
C PHE A 63 13.00 -4.57 -11.67
N SER A 64 14.14 -4.56 -12.38
CA SER A 64 14.23 -4.98 -13.77
C SER A 64 14.63 -6.46 -13.89
N SER A 65 14.03 -7.20 -14.83
CA SER A 65 14.22 -8.65 -15.01
C SER A 65 15.63 -9.04 -15.44
N THR A 66 16.31 -8.17 -16.17
CA THR A 66 17.63 -8.43 -16.79
C THR A 66 18.77 -8.49 -15.79
N GLU A 67 18.72 -7.70 -14.71
CA GLU A 67 19.88 -7.49 -13.83
C GLU A 67 19.66 -7.96 -12.39
N PHE A 68 18.42 -7.93 -11.89
CA PHE A 68 18.16 -8.14 -10.47
C PHE A 68 18.58 -9.53 -10.00
N THR A 69 18.17 -10.60 -10.69
CA THR A 69 18.41 -11.98 -10.24
C THR A 69 19.91 -12.25 -10.11
N GLU A 70 20.69 -11.93 -11.14
CA GLU A 70 22.13 -12.17 -11.14
C GLU A 70 22.84 -11.36 -10.05
N SER A 71 22.50 -10.06 -9.93
CA SER A 71 23.07 -9.17 -8.92
C SER A 71 22.74 -9.61 -7.50
N PHE A 72 21.50 -10.04 -7.27
CA PHE A 72 21.05 -10.60 -5.99
C PHE A 72 21.87 -11.84 -5.60
N TYR A 73 21.99 -12.82 -6.50
CA TYR A 73 22.76 -14.04 -6.22
C TYR A 73 24.25 -13.78 -6.03
N LYS A 74 24.85 -12.81 -6.75
CA LYS A 74 26.24 -12.39 -6.49
C LYS A 74 26.39 -11.78 -5.09
N SER A 75 25.45 -10.93 -4.70
CA SER A 75 25.46 -10.23 -3.40
C SER A 75 25.32 -11.19 -2.22
N ILE A 76 24.36 -12.14 -2.26
CA ILE A 76 24.16 -13.09 -1.16
C ILE A 76 25.35 -14.05 -0.99
N ASN A 77 26.06 -14.35 -2.07
CA ASN A 77 27.25 -15.21 -2.05
C ASN A 77 28.53 -14.44 -1.66
N GLY A 78 28.44 -13.14 -1.37
CA GLY A 78 29.59 -12.29 -1.05
C GLY A 78 30.55 -12.10 -2.24
N LEU A 79 30.06 -12.35 -3.46
CA LEU A 79 30.82 -12.17 -4.70
C LEU A 79 30.74 -10.73 -5.22
N ASP A 80 29.80 -9.94 -4.68
CA ASP A 80 29.71 -8.51 -4.93
C ASP A 80 30.43 -7.73 -3.81
N GLY A 81 31.32 -6.82 -4.21
CA GLY A 81 32.04 -5.93 -3.29
C GLY A 81 31.26 -4.66 -2.93
N SER A 82 30.07 -4.46 -3.50
CA SER A 82 29.26 -3.26 -3.29
C SER A 82 28.39 -3.35 -2.04
N GLY A 83 28.60 -2.42 -1.10
CA GLY A 83 27.74 -2.26 0.08
C GLY A 83 26.27 -2.00 -0.29
N THR A 84 26.02 -1.27 -1.38
CA THR A 84 24.67 -0.97 -1.88
C THR A 84 23.92 -2.21 -2.34
N HIS A 85 24.54 -3.04 -3.19
CA HIS A 85 23.91 -4.27 -3.68
C HIS A 85 23.73 -5.30 -2.56
N THR A 86 24.70 -5.39 -1.65
CA THR A 86 24.56 -6.20 -0.42
C THR A 86 23.37 -5.74 0.41
N CYS A 87 23.20 -4.43 0.61
CA CYS A 87 22.07 -3.88 1.36
C CYS A 87 20.73 -4.23 0.70
N LEU A 88 20.63 -4.08 -0.63
CA LEU A 88 19.45 -4.43 -1.40
C LEU A 88 19.09 -5.91 -1.22
N ALA A 89 20.06 -6.81 -1.37
CA ALA A 89 19.84 -8.25 -1.20
C ALA A 89 19.40 -8.60 0.23
N MET A 90 20.01 -7.97 1.24
CA MET A 90 19.62 -8.17 2.64
C MET A 90 18.22 -7.63 2.95
N LEU A 91 17.80 -6.52 2.34
CA LEU A 91 16.43 -6.01 2.47
C LEU A 91 15.42 -6.95 1.84
N VAL A 92 15.69 -7.47 0.63
CA VAL A 92 14.84 -8.48 -0.02
C VAL A 92 14.73 -9.73 0.85
N MET A 93 15.84 -10.21 1.42
CA MET A 93 15.84 -11.37 2.33
C MET A 93 15.06 -11.10 3.63
N ALA A 94 15.20 -9.90 4.22
CA ALA A 94 14.49 -9.49 5.42
C ALA A 94 12.98 -9.45 5.17
N ILE A 95 12.55 -8.72 4.14
CA ILE A 95 11.14 -8.56 3.79
C ILE A 95 10.52 -9.92 3.42
N GLY A 96 11.17 -10.68 2.53
CA GLY A 96 10.69 -11.99 2.12
C GLY A 96 10.56 -12.96 3.31
N SER A 97 11.54 -12.96 4.23
CA SER A 97 11.49 -13.81 5.43
C SER A 97 10.34 -13.42 6.37
N LEU A 98 10.06 -12.13 6.51
CA LEU A 98 8.96 -11.60 7.31
C LEU A 98 7.61 -12.03 6.74
N VAL A 99 7.37 -11.81 5.44
CA VAL A 99 6.05 -12.02 4.81
C VAL A 99 5.78 -13.47 4.41
N ARG A 100 6.81 -14.33 4.38
CA ARG A 100 6.68 -15.75 4.03
C ARG A 100 5.69 -16.50 4.92
N ARG A 101 5.53 -16.08 6.18
CA ARG A 101 4.61 -16.71 7.15
C ARG A 101 3.18 -16.19 7.11
N ALA A 102 2.87 -15.17 6.31
CA ALA A 102 1.50 -14.70 6.12
C ALA A 102 0.71 -15.60 5.16
N PRO A 103 -0.63 -15.72 5.29
CA PRO A 103 -1.46 -15.21 6.39
C PRO A 103 -1.52 -16.17 7.61
N PRO A 104 -1.66 -15.65 8.86
CA PRO A 104 -1.74 -14.23 9.21
C PRO A 104 -0.36 -13.56 9.31
N LEU A 105 -0.30 -12.26 9.01
CA LEU A 105 0.93 -11.45 9.09
C LEU A 105 1.56 -11.45 10.50
N THR A 106 0.71 -11.53 11.54
CA THR A 106 1.10 -11.54 12.95
C THR A 106 2.17 -12.58 13.28
N THR A 107 2.10 -13.78 12.68
CA THR A 107 3.13 -14.83 12.83
C THR A 107 4.54 -14.34 12.48
N GLY A 108 4.68 -13.56 11.40
CA GLY A 108 5.96 -12.97 11.00
C GLY A 108 6.41 -11.87 11.97
N LEU A 109 5.47 -11.05 12.44
CA LEU A 109 5.72 -9.96 13.37
C LEU A 109 6.14 -10.45 14.77
N ASP A 110 5.62 -11.59 15.21
CA ASP A 110 5.98 -12.22 16.48
C ASP A 110 7.36 -12.87 16.42
N GLU A 111 7.59 -13.72 15.41
CA GLU A 111 8.80 -14.54 15.36
C GLU A 111 10.05 -13.80 14.86
N ARG A 112 9.86 -12.67 14.17
CA ARG A 112 10.92 -11.80 13.64
C ARG A 112 12.09 -12.52 12.92
N PRO A 113 11.80 -13.43 11.95
CA PRO A 113 12.83 -14.18 11.20
C PRO A 113 13.69 -13.28 10.30
N ASP A 114 13.27 -12.03 10.11
CA ASP A 114 13.90 -10.98 9.31
C ASP A 114 15.11 -10.34 9.99
N THR A 115 15.17 -10.39 11.33
CA THR A 115 16.04 -9.51 12.14
C THR A 115 17.50 -9.53 11.71
N GLN A 116 18.09 -10.72 11.52
CA GLN A 116 19.51 -10.85 11.13
C GLN A 116 19.83 -10.21 9.77
N TYR A 117 18.89 -10.27 8.83
CA TYR A 117 19.05 -9.70 7.50
C TYR A 117 18.86 -8.18 7.56
N PHE A 118 17.87 -7.73 8.32
CA PHE A 118 17.64 -6.29 8.52
C PHE A 118 18.79 -5.62 9.26
N ASP A 119 19.34 -6.24 10.31
CA ASP A 119 20.50 -5.75 11.05
C ASP A 119 21.71 -5.56 10.12
N ARG A 120 21.90 -6.48 9.17
CA ARG A 120 22.93 -6.34 8.15
C ARG A 120 22.63 -5.20 7.19
N ALA A 121 21.40 -5.11 6.67
CA ALA A 121 20.99 -4.03 5.76
C ALA A 121 21.15 -2.64 6.39
N ILE A 122 20.63 -2.44 7.61
CA ILE A 122 20.69 -1.15 8.30
C ILE A 122 22.14 -0.75 8.65
N SER A 123 23.04 -1.72 8.88
CA SER A 123 24.47 -1.44 9.06
C SER A 123 25.13 -0.82 7.82
N LEU A 124 24.54 -1.03 6.64
CA LEU A 124 25.00 -0.51 5.35
C LEU A 124 24.29 0.80 4.97
N LEU A 125 23.38 1.32 5.80
CA LEU A 125 22.69 2.59 5.54
C LEU A 125 23.66 3.76 5.25
N PRO A 126 24.82 3.92 5.94
CA PRO A 126 25.77 4.97 5.57
C PRO A 126 26.26 4.90 4.12
N ASP A 127 26.48 3.68 3.61
CA ASP A 127 26.89 3.46 2.22
C ASP A 127 25.76 3.90 1.27
N ILE A 128 24.50 3.56 1.60
CA ILE A 128 23.32 4.00 0.83
C ILE A 128 23.18 5.51 0.83
N MET A 129 23.54 6.18 1.92
CA MET A 129 23.46 7.65 2.01
C MET A 129 24.56 8.35 1.21
N ALA A 130 25.75 7.76 1.14
CA ALA A 130 26.86 8.24 0.34
C ALA A 130 26.72 7.92 -1.15
N ASP A 131 26.01 6.83 -1.47
CA ASP A 131 25.76 6.38 -2.83
C ASP A 131 24.70 7.22 -3.56
N TYR A 132 24.92 7.41 -4.86
CA TYR A 132 24.00 8.12 -5.76
C TYR A 132 23.72 7.25 -7.00
N SER A 133 23.17 6.07 -6.77
CA SER A 133 22.78 5.11 -7.81
C SER A 133 21.27 4.80 -7.76
N LEU A 134 20.76 4.16 -8.81
CA LEU A 134 19.39 3.64 -8.81
C LEU A 134 19.20 2.54 -7.74
N VAL A 135 20.21 1.71 -7.52
CA VAL A 135 20.20 0.66 -6.49
C VAL A 135 20.07 1.28 -5.10
N GLY A 136 20.77 2.39 -4.86
CA GLY A 136 20.64 3.17 -3.62
C GLY A 136 19.23 3.75 -3.44
N LEU A 137 18.57 4.20 -4.51
CA LEU A 137 17.16 4.62 -4.48
C LEU A 137 16.23 3.45 -4.16
N GLN A 138 16.41 2.31 -4.83
CA GLN A 138 15.65 1.08 -4.57
C GLN A 138 15.80 0.61 -3.12
N CYS A 139 17.01 0.70 -2.53
CA CYS A 139 17.23 0.40 -1.11
C CYS A 139 16.39 1.29 -0.19
N GLN A 140 16.28 2.60 -0.46
CA GLN A 140 15.46 3.51 0.34
C GLN A 140 13.97 3.16 0.26
N ILE A 141 13.49 2.78 -0.94
CA ILE A 141 12.11 2.29 -1.11
C ILE A 141 11.90 0.99 -0.33
N LEU A 142 12.84 0.05 -0.39
CA LEU A 142 12.77 -1.22 0.36
C LEU A 142 12.83 -1.01 1.87
N PHE A 143 13.60 -0.05 2.38
CA PHE A 143 13.54 0.32 3.80
C PHE A 143 12.12 0.78 4.18
N SER A 144 11.49 1.62 3.35
CA SER A 144 10.09 2.01 3.57
C SER A 144 9.16 0.80 3.57
N LEU A 145 9.25 -0.06 2.56
CA LEU A 145 8.43 -1.27 2.43
C LEU A 145 8.63 -2.25 3.60
N TYR A 146 9.85 -2.38 4.10
CA TYR A 146 10.13 -3.17 5.29
C TYR A 146 9.36 -2.64 6.51
N TYR A 147 9.40 -1.33 6.76
CA TYR A 147 8.65 -0.74 7.87
C TYR A 147 7.13 -0.79 7.66
N LEU A 148 6.65 -0.70 6.42
CA LEU A 148 5.25 -0.95 6.09
C LEU A 148 4.82 -2.39 6.44
N CYS A 149 5.62 -3.39 6.09
CA CYS A 149 5.36 -4.78 6.44
C CYS A 149 5.43 -5.03 7.96
N LEU A 150 6.15 -4.18 8.70
CA LEU A 150 6.15 -4.14 10.17
C LEU A 150 5.01 -3.31 10.77
N VAL A 151 4.11 -2.75 9.94
CA VAL A 151 2.96 -1.95 10.41
C VAL A 151 3.43 -0.67 11.14
N ARG A 152 4.56 -0.09 10.67
CA ARG A 152 5.24 1.09 11.24
C ARG A 152 5.23 2.28 10.27
N PRO A 153 4.12 3.03 10.19
CA PRO A 153 3.90 4.04 9.15
C PRO A 153 4.87 5.23 9.23
N CYS A 154 5.27 5.66 10.44
CA CYS A 154 6.14 6.82 10.62
C CYS A 154 7.56 6.56 10.11
N GLN A 155 8.12 5.40 10.44
CA GLN A 155 9.44 5.00 9.95
C GLN A 155 9.41 4.77 8.44
N ALA A 156 8.35 4.13 7.92
CA ALA A 156 8.16 3.99 6.48
C ALA A 156 8.18 5.35 5.77
N HIS A 157 7.43 6.31 6.31
CA HIS A 157 7.37 7.67 5.80
C HIS A 157 8.74 8.37 5.79
N ASP A 158 9.54 8.23 6.85
CA ASP A 158 10.88 8.83 6.91
C ASP A 158 11.77 8.33 5.75
N TYR A 159 11.75 7.03 5.44
CA TYR A 159 12.53 6.47 4.32
C TYR A 159 11.95 6.82 2.95
N ILE A 160 10.63 6.87 2.80
CA ILE A 160 10.02 7.22 1.51
C ILE A 160 10.26 8.69 1.14
N LEU A 161 10.34 9.60 2.12
CA LEU A 161 10.75 10.98 1.89
C LEU A 161 12.20 11.09 1.38
N MET A 162 13.10 10.28 1.95
CA MET A 162 14.49 10.21 1.50
C MET A 162 14.57 9.70 0.05
N ALA A 163 13.82 8.64 -0.26
CA ALA A 163 13.70 8.09 -1.62
C ALA A 163 13.13 9.14 -2.59
N SER A 164 12.07 9.85 -2.20
CA SER A 164 11.46 10.91 -3.00
C SER A 164 12.45 12.02 -3.34
N SER A 165 13.16 12.55 -2.35
CA SER A 165 14.16 13.60 -2.58
C SER A 165 15.25 13.15 -3.58
N ARG A 166 15.73 11.91 -3.44
CA ARG A 166 16.71 11.33 -4.36
C ARG A 166 16.14 11.16 -5.77
N ALA A 167 14.96 10.56 -5.92
CA ALA A 167 14.30 10.36 -7.22
C ALA A 167 14.08 11.70 -7.96
N GLN A 168 13.57 12.71 -7.26
CA GLN A 168 13.38 14.05 -7.81
C GLN A 168 14.70 14.67 -8.32
N ASN A 169 15.79 14.49 -7.58
CA ASN A 169 17.10 14.97 -8.01
C ASN A 169 17.63 14.21 -9.24
N MET A 170 17.44 12.89 -9.31
CA MET A 170 17.82 12.07 -10.47
C MET A 170 17.02 12.44 -11.73
N LEU A 171 15.73 12.70 -11.60
CA LEU A 171 14.86 13.18 -12.68
C LEU A 171 15.30 14.57 -13.17
N LYS A 172 15.55 15.50 -12.25
CA LYS A 172 16.04 16.86 -12.56
C LYS A 172 17.41 16.86 -13.23
N SER A 173 18.34 16.05 -12.73
CA SER A 173 19.69 15.95 -13.29
C SER A 173 19.74 15.16 -14.60
N ARG A 174 18.63 14.52 -15.00
CA ARG A 174 18.53 13.66 -16.19
C ARG A 174 19.59 12.55 -16.19
N LEU A 175 19.87 11.97 -15.02
CA LEU A 175 21.03 11.08 -14.80
C LEU A 175 21.11 9.92 -15.80
N TYR A 176 19.96 9.41 -16.26
CA TYR A 176 19.85 8.27 -17.18
C TYR A 176 19.20 8.63 -18.53
N SER A 177 19.30 9.89 -19.01
CA SER A 177 18.63 10.29 -20.26
C SER A 177 19.03 9.49 -21.49
N SER A 178 20.17 8.80 -21.45
CA SER A 178 20.70 7.99 -22.55
C SER A 178 20.56 6.49 -22.31
N ASP A 179 20.05 6.08 -21.15
CA ASP A 179 19.89 4.68 -20.75
C ASP A 179 18.42 4.40 -20.46
N THR A 180 17.72 3.87 -21.46
CA THR A 180 16.29 3.60 -21.39
C THR A 180 15.93 2.62 -20.27
N HIS A 181 16.79 1.62 -20.01
CA HIS A 181 16.51 0.60 -18.99
C HIS A 181 16.55 1.18 -17.57
N HIS A 182 17.60 1.95 -17.26
CA HIS A 182 17.70 2.64 -15.97
C HIS A 182 16.64 3.73 -15.82
N LEU A 183 16.24 4.37 -16.92
CA LEU A 183 15.20 5.40 -16.92
C LEU A 183 13.81 4.82 -16.64
N GLU A 184 13.43 3.70 -17.27
CA GLU A 184 12.17 3.00 -16.99
C GLU A 184 12.12 2.52 -15.53
N ALA A 185 13.24 1.98 -15.00
CA ALA A 185 13.32 1.57 -13.61
C ALA A 185 13.23 2.77 -12.63
N LEU A 186 13.79 3.93 -13.00
CA LEU A 186 13.61 5.18 -12.25
C LEU A 186 12.14 5.65 -12.28
N TYR A 187 11.43 5.49 -13.39
CA TYR A 187 10.00 5.80 -13.48
C TYR A 187 9.17 4.88 -12.59
N ARG A 188 9.40 3.56 -12.64
CA ARG A 188 8.74 2.60 -11.73
C ARG A 188 9.00 2.93 -10.26
N ALA A 189 10.25 3.23 -9.91
CA ALA A 189 10.63 3.67 -8.56
C ALA A 189 9.89 4.96 -8.14
N SER A 190 9.81 5.94 -9.04
CA SER A 190 9.11 7.22 -8.78
C SER A 190 7.62 7.03 -8.57
N TRP A 191 6.97 6.18 -9.36
CA TRP A 191 5.56 5.83 -9.16
C TRP A 191 5.33 5.06 -7.86
N ALA A 192 6.21 4.13 -7.50
CA ALA A 192 6.13 3.41 -6.22
C ALA A 192 6.22 4.38 -5.04
N ILE A 193 7.11 5.38 -5.11
CA ILE A 193 7.21 6.46 -4.12
C ILE A 193 5.90 7.25 -4.03
N ILE A 194 5.33 7.67 -5.16
CA ILE A 194 4.06 8.40 -5.20
C ILE A 194 2.95 7.58 -4.52
N LEU A 195 2.83 6.29 -4.85
CA LEU A 195 1.80 5.42 -4.27
C LEU A 195 1.97 5.27 -2.75
N ILE A 196 3.18 4.92 -2.29
CA ILE A 196 3.47 4.71 -0.86
C ILE A 196 3.28 6.00 -0.06
N GLU A 197 3.85 7.11 -0.52
CA GLU A 197 3.75 8.40 0.17
C GLU A 197 2.29 8.85 0.27
N SER A 198 1.51 8.64 -0.79
CA SER A 198 0.11 9.07 -0.83
C SER A 198 -0.80 8.18 0.00
N GLU A 199 -0.56 6.87 0.06
CA GLU A 199 -1.26 5.97 0.98
C GLU A 199 -1.09 6.40 2.45
N LEU A 200 0.14 6.75 2.84
CA LEU A 200 0.44 7.20 4.19
C LEU A 200 -0.15 8.58 4.49
N ALA A 201 -0.04 9.52 3.55
CA ALA A 201 -0.47 10.91 3.72
C ALA A 201 -2.00 11.10 3.77
N VAL A 202 -2.80 10.14 3.28
CA VAL A 202 -4.27 10.18 3.44
C VAL A 202 -4.68 10.05 4.91
N GLN A 203 -3.92 9.28 5.69
CA GLN A 203 -4.30 8.87 7.05
C GLN A 203 -3.65 9.74 8.13
N LEU A 204 -2.41 10.18 7.89
CA LEU A 204 -1.61 10.94 8.83
C LEU A 204 -1.14 12.25 8.19
N ASN A 205 -1.11 13.31 8.99
CA ASN A 205 -0.61 14.61 8.57
C ASN A 205 0.93 14.62 8.54
N PHE A 206 1.46 13.99 7.51
CA PHE A 206 2.88 13.87 7.25
C PHE A 206 3.40 15.00 6.35
N ALA A 207 4.72 15.22 6.39
CA ALA A 207 5.37 16.15 5.49
C ALA A 207 5.24 15.67 4.03
N ASP A 208 4.92 16.59 3.13
CA ASP A 208 4.82 16.36 1.68
C ASP A 208 6.18 16.59 1.02
N SER A 209 6.69 15.59 0.30
CA SER A 209 7.93 15.68 -0.47
C SER A 209 7.82 16.56 -1.72
N GLY A 210 6.59 16.83 -2.16
CA GLY A 210 6.28 17.54 -3.39
C GLY A 210 6.49 16.72 -4.67
N ILE A 211 6.66 15.39 -4.58
CA ILE A 211 6.89 14.52 -5.74
C ILE A 211 5.75 14.57 -6.76
N TRP A 212 4.53 14.86 -6.31
CA TRP A 212 3.38 15.06 -7.17
C TRP A 212 3.54 16.18 -8.21
N LYS A 213 4.52 17.08 -8.06
CA LYS A 213 4.84 18.11 -9.07
C LYS A 213 5.37 17.53 -10.38
N TYR A 214 5.77 16.26 -10.39
CA TYR A 214 6.29 15.57 -11.57
C TYR A 214 5.24 14.67 -12.23
N ASP A 215 4.04 14.53 -11.65
CA ASP A 215 2.96 13.65 -12.12
C ASP A 215 2.63 13.84 -13.61
N ASP A 216 2.55 15.10 -14.06
CA ASP A 216 2.23 15.45 -15.46
C ASP A 216 3.35 15.12 -16.46
N HIS A 217 4.57 14.92 -15.97
CA HIS A 217 5.76 14.72 -16.79
C HIS A 217 6.36 13.32 -16.66
N LEU A 218 5.91 12.54 -15.66
CA LEU A 218 6.38 11.19 -15.43
C LEU A 218 5.65 10.22 -16.39
N PRO A 219 6.37 9.54 -17.29
CA PRO A 219 5.76 8.56 -18.17
C PRO A 219 5.15 7.41 -17.37
N LEU A 220 4.07 6.82 -17.87
CA LEU A 220 3.54 5.59 -17.28
C LEU A 220 4.53 4.44 -17.54
N PRO A 221 4.75 3.54 -16.57
CA PRO A 221 5.65 2.41 -16.74
C PRO A 221 5.25 1.53 -17.90
N THR A 222 6.23 1.10 -18.70
CA THR A 222 5.99 0.12 -19.76
C THR A 222 6.09 -1.31 -19.22
N ALA A 223 5.43 -2.24 -19.93
CA ALA A 223 5.37 -3.64 -19.52
C ALA A 223 6.73 -4.38 -19.67
N ASP A 224 7.66 -3.78 -20.39
CA ASP A 224 8.93 -4.37 -20.72
C ASP A 224 9.81 -4.45 -19.46
N GLU A 225 10.41 -5.63 -19.26
CA GLU A 225 11.54 -5.86 -18.35
C GLU A 225 11.26 -5.71 -16.86
N THR A 226 10.02 -5.85 -16.38
CA THR A 226 9.80 -5.97 -14.93
C THR A 226 10.23 -7.35 -14.45
N TRP A 227 10.93 -7.42 -13.32
CA TRP A 227 11.36 -8.69 -12.74
C TRP A 227 10.19 -9.52 -12.22
N HIS A 228 10.23 -10.83 -12.49
CA HIS A 228 9.33 -11.83 -11.90
C HIS A 228 10.14 -13.00 -11.39
N PHE A 229 9.69 -13.57 -10.28
CA PHE A 229 10.29 -14.79 -9.78
C PHE A 229 9.83 -15.99 -10.62
N GLY A 230 10.65 -16.40 -11.59
CA GLY A 230 10.47 -17.68 -12.25
C GLY A 230 10.70 -18.82 -11.27
N SER A 231 9.68 -19.62 -10.99
CA SER A 231 9.88 -20.91 -10.34
C SER A 231 10.95 -21.67 -11.14
N PRO A 232 12.00 -22.25 -10.51
CA PRO A 232 12.94 -23.07 -11.25
C PRO A 232 12.14 -24.20 -11.89
N ALA A 233 11.91 -24.09 -13.19
CA ALA A 233 11.30 -25.13 -13.98
C ALA A 233 12.02 -26.43 -13.63
N THR A 234 11.22 -27.47 -13.37
CA THR A 234 11.64 -28.87 -13.25
C THR A 234 12.90 -29.08 -14.08
N ALA A 235 13.96 -29.57 -13.43
CA ALA A 235 15.29 -29.76 -14.00
C ALA A 235 15.22 -30.16 -15.49
N PRO A 236 16.08 -29.61 -16.36
CA PRO A 236 16.02 -29.91 -17.78
C PRO A 236 16.10 -31.43 -17.98
N SER A 237 15.00 -32.02 -18.44
CA SER A 237 14.99 -33.40 -18.91
C SER A 237 16.14 -33.53 -19.93
N PRO A 238 16.99 -34.56 -19.84
CA PRO A 238 18.19 -34.68 -20.67
C PRO A 238 17.88 -35.05 -22.14
N ASP A 239 16.65 -34.86 -22.60
CA ASP A 239 16.17 -35.31 -23.90
C ASP A 239 16.08 -34.13 -24.89
N PRO A 240 17.00 -34.01 -25.87
CA PRO A 240 17.08 -32.86 -26.78
C PRO A 240 15.94 -32.79 -27.82
N SER A 241 14.97 -33.70 -27.75
CA SER A 241 14.00 -33.94 -28.82
C SER A 241 12.59 -33.37 -28.58
N GLN A 242 12.35 -32.69 -27.44
CA GLN A 242 11.04 -32.10 -27.11
C GLN A 242 11.11 -30.63 -26.62
N GLN A 243 11.95 -29.79 -27.23
CA GLN A 243 11.86 -28.34 -27.02
C GLN A 243 10.62 -27.78 -27.75
N SER A 244 9.47 -27.82 -27.09
CA SER A 244 8.32 -26.99 -27.46
C SER A 244 8.56 -25.56 -26.97
N PRO A 245 8.26 -24.50 -27.75
CA PRO A 245 8.58 -23.10 -27.42
C PRO A 245 7.60 -22.47 -26.38
N GLN A 246 7.21 -23.21 -25.33
CA GLN A 246 6.15 -22.78 -24.41
C GLN A 246 6.62 -22.09 -23.12
N SER A 247 7.90 -22.15 -22.74
CA SER A 247 8.39 -21.52 -21.50
C SER A 247 8.47 -19.99 -21.55
N SER A 248 8.53 -19.39 -22.74
CA SER A 248 8.62 -17.93 -22.91
C SER A 248 7.28 -17.19 -22.95
N GLN A 249 6.14 -17.90 -22.93
CA GLN A 249 4.80 -17.28 -22.95
C GLN A 249 4.22 -17.05 -21.54
N THR A 250 4.52 -17.93 -20.58
CA THR A 250 4.07 -17.81 -19.19
C THR A 250 4.72 -16.60 -18.48
N ASP A 251 6.04 -16.44 -18.60
CA ASP A 251 6.78 -15.37 -17.91
C ASP A 251 6.37 -13.95 -18.37
N LYS A 252 5.93 -13.80 -19.63
CA LYS A 252 5.42 -12.53 -20.15
C LYS A 252 4.02 -12.19 -19.65
N SER A 253 3.20 -13.21 -19.38
CA SER A 253 1.82 -13.05 -18.91
C SER A 253 1.80 -12.48 -17.49
N ASP A 254 2.60 -13.04 -16.60
CA ASP A 254 2.67 -12.63 -15.19
C ASP A 254 3.23 -11.20 -15.05
N SER A 255 4.20 -10.85 -15.92
CA SER A 255 4.72 -9.47 -15.98
C SER A 255 3.72 -8.43 -16.42
N ALA A 256 2.94 -8.76 -17.44
CA ALA A 256 1.88 -7.89 -17.91
C ALA A 256 0.81 -7.68 -16.84
N GLU A 257 0.52 -8.69 -16.02
CA GLU A 257 -0.49 -8.61 -14.95
C GLU A 257 -0.05 -7.71 -13.78
N VAL A 258 1.18 -7.87 -13.29
CA VAL A 258 1.73 -7.01 -12.22
C VAL A 258 1.73 -5.53 -12.64
N LEU A 259 2.16 -5.23 -13.86
CA LEU A 259 2.15 -3.87 -14.39
C LEU A 259 0.75 -3.34 -14.66
N SER A 260 -0.18 -4.21 -15.08
CA SER A 260 -1.58 -3.84 -15.23
C SER A 260 -2.19 -3.35 -13.92
N TYR A 261 -1.92 -4.06 -12.82
CA TYR A 261 -2.31 -3.61 -11.49
C TYR A 261 -1.64 -2.27 -11.15
N PHE A 262 -0.32 -2.18 -11.34
CA PHE A 262 0.44 -0.98 -10.99
C PHE A 262 -0.07 0.27 -11.71
N MET A 263 -0.39 0.17 -13.01
CA MET A 263 -1.00 1.25 -13.80
C MET A 263 -2.41 1.58 -13.34
N ALA A 264 -3.24 0.57 -13.05
CA ALA A 264 -4.59 0.76 -12.53
C ALA A 264 -4.57 1.52 -11.19
N GLU A 265 -3.63 1.17 -10.31
CA GLU A 265 -3.44 1.78 -9.01
C GLU A 265 -2.91 3.22 -9.11
N ILE A 266 -1.98 3.51 -10.04
CA ILE A 266 -1.56 4.90 -10.34
C ILE A 266 -2.76 5.76 -10.75
N ALA A 267 -3.61 5.24 -11.64
CA ALA A 267 -4.80 5.95 -12.09
C ALA A 267 -5.82 6.15 -10.96
N MET A 268 -6.03 5.13 -10.12
CA MET A 268 -6.88 5.20 -8.92
C MET A 268 -6.35 6.27 -7.95
N ARG A 269 -5.03 6.33 -7.73
CA ARG A 269 -4.40 7.33 -6.86
C ARG A 269 -4.66 8.76 -7.32
N ARG A 270 -4.52 9.02 -8.63
CA ARG A 270 -4.81 10.32 -9.23
C ARG A 270 -6.27 10.72 -9.01
N MET A 271 -7.20 9.78 -9.12
CA MET A 271 -8.62 10.01 -8.89
C MET A 271 -8.95 10.31 -7.43
N LEU A 272 -8.43 9.54 -6.48
CA LEU A 272 -8.58 9.80 -5.05
C LEU A 272 -8.06 11.19 -4.67
N ARG A 273 -6.91 11.59 -5.21
CA ARG A 273 -6.34 12.92 -4.99
C ARG A 273 -7.27 14.03 -5.44
N ARG A 274 -7.91 13.89 -6.62
CA ARG A 274 -8.90 14.86 -7.12
C ARG A 274 -10.12 14.96 -6.21
N CYS A 275 -10.56 13.84 -5.62
CA CYS A 275 -11.66 13.84 -4.65
C CYS A 275 -11.28 14.68 -3.42
N THR A 276 -10.09 14.47 -2.85
CA THR A 276 -9.63 15.20 -1.65
C THR A 276 -9.51 16.71 -1.90
N THR A 277 -8.91 17.14 -3.01
CA THR A 277 -8.74 18.57 -3.33
C THR A 277 -10.08 19.25 -3.64
N SER A 278 -11.01 18.54 -4.27
CA SER A 278 -12.33 19.09 -4.57
C SER A 278 -13.19 19.33 -3.32
N VAL A 279 -12.90 18.62 -2.22
CA VAL A 279 -13.61 18.72 -0.94
C VAL A 279 -12.99 19.76 0.01
N SER A 280 -11.69 20.07 -0.15
CA SER A 280 -10.98 21.01 0.73
C SER A 280 -11.27 22.49 0.45
N ASP A 281 -11.70 22.85 -0.76
CA ASP A 281 -11.76 24.24 -1.24
C ASP A 281 -13.08 24.97 -0.93
N TRP A 282 -13.79 24.56 0.12
CA TRP A 282 -15.18 24.99 0.33
C TRP A 282 -15.28 26.32 1.08
N ALA A 283 -16.06 27.24 0.51
CA ALA A 283 -16.17 28.63 0.94
C ALA A 283 -16.61 28.75 2.42
N GLY A 284 -15.78 29.37 3.25
CA GLY A 284 -16.12 29.71 4.64
C GLY A 284 -15.99 28.56 5.65
N GLY A 285 -15.35 27.44 5.30
CA GLY A 285 -15.06 26.34 6.23
C GLY A 285 -16.27 25.48 6.58
N ARG A 286 -17.36 25.55 5.81
CA ARG A 286 -18.55 24.70 5.97
C ARG A 286 -18.63 23.62 4.89
N PRO A 287 -19.16 22.43 5.21
CA PRO A 287 -19.44 21.40 4.22
C PRO A 287 -20.56 21.83 3.23
N GLN A 288 -20.22 22.36 2.05
CA GLN A 288 -21.11 22.54 0.89
C GLN A 288 -21.01 21.42 -0.16
N TYR A 289 -21.95 20.49 -0.12
CA TYR A 289 -22.11 19.47 -1.15
C TYR A 289 -22.28 20.06 -2.57
N ALA A 290 -21.59 19.47 -3.55
CA ALA A 290 -21.63 19.87 -4.95
C ALA A 290 -22.02 18.67 -5.84
N PRO A 291 -23.32 18.49 -6.15
CA PRO A 291 -23.81 17.30 -6.85
C PRO A 291 -23.21 17.09 -8.23
N ILE A 292 -23.02 18.16 -8.99
CA ILE A 292 -22.42 18.09 -10.34
C ILE A 292 -20.99 17.54 -10.27
N ILE A 293 -20.22 17.95 -9.25
CA ILE A 293 -18.86 17.45 -9.05
C ILE A 293 -18.91 15.97 -8.65
N ALA A 294 -19.84 15.58 -7.77
CA ALA A 294 -19.98 14.19 -7.35
C ALA A 294 -20.37 13.26 -8.52
N ASP A 295 -21.29 13.68 -9.39
CA ASP A 295 -21.70 12.91 -10.57
C ASP A 295 -20.55 12.76 -11.58
N GLU A 296 -19.76 13.84 -11.81
CA GLU A 296 -18.60 13.79 -12.70
C GLU A 296 -17.49 12.89 -12.13
N LEU A 297 -17.23 12.94 -10.82
CA LEU A 297 -16.28 12.04 -10.18
C LEU A 297 -16.74 10.57 -10.23
N GLU A 298 -18.04 10.29 -10.03
CA GLU A 298 -18.60 8.94 -10.21
C GLU A 298 -18.44 8.47 -11.68
N LEU A 299 -18.68 9.34 -12.65
CA LEU A 299 -18.49 9.02 -14.06
C LEU A 299 -17.03 8.65 -14.38
N GLN A 300 -16.06 9.41 -13.85
CA GLN A 300 -14.64 9.12 -14.02
C GLN A 300 -14.24 7.80 -13.36
N LEU A 301 -14.79 7.51 -12.18
CA LEU A 301 -14.60 6.25 -11.46
C LEU A 301 -15.15 5.05 -12.25
N ASP A 302 -16.33 5.19 -12.85
CA ASP A 302 -16.92 4.16 -13.72
C ASP A 302 -16.18 3.99 -15.04
N GLN A 303 -15.62 5.06 -15.60
CA GLN A 303 -14.74 4.98 -16.77
C GLN A 303 -13.46 4.23 -16.43
N TRP A 304 -12.79 4.58 -15.33
CA TRP A 304 -11.59 3.88 -14.85
C TRP A 304 -11.86 2.37 -14.72
N TYR A 305 -12.98 1.99 -14.10
CA TYR A 305 -13.36 0.58 -13.94
C TYR A 305 -13.56 -0.13 -15.29
N LYS A 306 -14.13 0.53 -16.31
CA LYS A 306 -14.35 -0.05 -17.64
C LYS A 306 -13.06 -0.30 -18.42
N TYR A 307 -11.98 0.43 -18.10
CA TYR A 307 -10.68 0.28 -18.75
C TYR A 307 -9.76 -0.73 -18.05
N LEU A 308 -10.21 -1.34 -16.95
CA LEU A 308 -9.45 -2.39 -16.30
C LEU A 308 -9.35 -3.64 -17.21
N PRO A 309 -8.21 -4.33 -17.21
CA PRO A 309 -8.10 -5.64 -17.84
C PRO A 309 -9.08 -6.66 -17.23
N PRO A 310 -9.51 -7.69 -18.00
CA PRO A 310 -10.38 -8.76 -17.52
C PRO A 310 -9.96 -9.43 -16.22
N SER A 311 -8.65 -9.62 -15.99
CA SER A 311 -8.13 -10.23 -14.76
C SER A 311 -8.32 -9.37 -13.51
N LEU A 312 -8.43 -8.04 -13.68
CA LEU A 312 -8.61 -7.07 -12.59
C LEU A 312 -10.06 -6.62 -12.42
N HIS A 313 -11.00 -7.20 -13.16
CA HIS A 313 -12.42 -6.90 -12.99
C HIS A 313 -12.98 -7.53 -11.70
N PHE A 314 -13.85 -6.79 -11.03
CA PHE A 314 -14.45 -7.20 -9.74
C PHE A 314 -15.89 -6.70 -9.61
N HIS A 315 -16.66 -7.30 -8.70
CA HIS A 315 -18.01 -6.83 -8.43
C HIS A 315 -17.98 -5.42 -7.77
N ARG A 316 -18.72 -4.43 -8.30
CA ARG A 316 -18.61 -3.03 -7.85
C ARG A 316 -19.28 -2.72 -6.52
N GLN A 317 -20.21 -3.57 -6.05
CA GLN A 317 -20.97 -3.37 -4.81
C GLN A 317 -20.97 -4.65 -3.96
N PRO A 318 -19.80 -5.17 -3.55
CA PRO A 318 -19.73 -6.42 -2.80
C PRO A 318 -20.49 -6.28 -1.50
N THR A 319 -21.34 -7.25 -1.18
CA THR A 319 -22.09 -7.23 0.08
C THR A 319 -21.87 -8.49 0.92
N SER A 320 -21.02 -9.39 0.43
CA SER A 320 -20.60 -10.63 1.06
C SER A 320 -19.20 -11.04 0.60
N ALA A 321 -18.55 -11.95 1.33
CA ALA A 321 -17.24 -12.47 0.96
C ALA A 321 -17.24 -13.23 -0.39
N ALA A 322 -18.39 -13.73 -0.85
CA ALA A 322 -18.50 -14.40 -2.14
C ALA A 322 -18.39 -13.44 -3.34
N ASP A 323 -18.57 -12.14 -3.11
CA ASP A 323 -18.47 -11.10 -4.14
C ASP A 323 -17.03 -10.56 -4.30
N VAL A 324 -16.11 -11.02 -3.44
CA VAL A 324 -14.70 -10.62 -3.44
C VAL A 324 -13.93 -11.48 -4.44
N PRO A 325 -13.12 -10.88 -5.34
CA PRO A 325 -12.34 -11.65 -6.32
C PRO A 325 -11.27 -12.51 -5.65
N GLU A 326 -10.86 -13.60 -6.28
CA GLU A 326 -9.79 -14.48 -5.76
C GLU A 326 -8.40 -13.82 -5.84
N LEU A 327 -8.16 -13.01 -6.88
CA LEU A 327 -6.88 -12.38 -7.15
C LEU A 327 -6.63 -11.21 -6.17
N PRO A 328 -5.53 -11.21 -5.37
CA PRO A 328 -5.21 -10.16 -4.41
C PRO A 328 -5.24 -8.73 -4.94
N THR A 329 -4.67 -8.51 -6.12
CA THR A 329 -4.62 -7.19 -6.75
C THR A 329 -6.02 -6.67 -7.10
N ALA A 330 -6.91 -7.54 -7.58
CA ALA A 330 -8.32 -7.18 -7.81
C ALA A 330 -9.08 -6.92 -6.49
N GLN A 331 -8.78 -7.65 -5.41
CA GLN A 331 -9.37 -7.41 -4.09
C GLN A 331 -9.04 -6.00 -3.59
N PHE A 332 -7.77 -5.62 -3.67
CA PHE A 332 -7.31 -4.31 -3.24
C PHE A 332 -7.92 -3.19 -4.10
N LEU A 333 -7.96 -3.36 -5.43
CA LEU A 333 -8.62 -2.41 -6.33
C LEU A 333 -10.12 -2.26 -6.04
N GLN A 334 -10.82 -3.34 -5.65
CA GLN A 334 -12.21 -3.30 -5.22
C GLN A 334 -12.37 -2.45 -3.95
N ALA A 335 -11.46 -2.60 -2.97
CA ALA A 335 -11.43 -1.78 -1.77
C ALA A 335 -11.18 -0.30 -2.09
N GLN A 336 -10.20 0.00 -2.95
CA GLN A 336 -9.89 1.36 -3.39
C GLN A 336 -11.06 2.01 -4.15
N TYR A 337 -11.72 1.27 -5.05
CA TYR A 337 -12.91 1.75 -5.76
C TYR A 337 -14.03 2.14 -4.77
N ALA A 338 -14.32 1.28 -3.79
CA ALA A 338 -15.35 1.55 -2.80
C ALA A 338 -14.97 2.70 -1.84
N ALA A 339 -13.70 2.80 -1.45
CA ALA A 339 -13.18 3.92 -0.66
C ALA A 339 -13.26 5.25 -1.41
N CYS A 340 -12.93 5.25 -2.70
CA CYS A 340 -13.09 6.41 -3.58
C CYS A 340 -14.55 6.82 -3.67
N LYS A 341 -15.45 5.84 -3.87
CA LYS A 341 -16.90 6.09 -3.92
C LYS A 341 -17.45 6.66 -2.60
N ALA A 342 -17.01 6.13 -1.46
CA ALA A 342 -17.35 6.69 -0.15
C ALA A 342 -16.83 8.13 -0.01
N SER A 343 -15.62 8.41 -0.48
CA SER A 343 -15.02 9.76 -0.44
C SER A 343 -15.77 10.77 -1.30
N ILE A 344 -16.30 10.35 -2.46
CA ILE A 344 -17.10 11.20 -3.36
C ILE A 344 -18.40 11.66 -2.68
N TYR A 345 -19.06 10.78 -1.92
CA TYR A 345 -20.38 11.08 -1.32
C TYR A 345 -20.36 11.52 0.14
N TRP A 346 -19.24 11.31 0.85
CA TRP A 346 -19.06 11.79 2.22
C TRP A 346 -19.45 13.28 2.41
N PRO A 347 -19.16 14.18 1.47
CA PRO A 347 -19.52 15.58 1.64
C PRO A 347 -21.04 15.85 1.65
N ALA A 348 -21.84 15.03 0.96
CA ALA A 348 -23.32 15.08 1.04
C ALA A 348 -23.80 14.74 2.45
N VAL A 349 -23.21 13.71 3.07
CA VAL A 349 -23.49 13.28 4.44
C VAL A 349 -23.08 14.35 5.44
N CYS A 350 -21.91 14.97 5.26
CA CYS A 350 -21.45 16.07 6.10
C CYS A 350 -22.43 17.24 6.12
N GLN A 351 -22.91 17.66 4.94
CA GLN A 351 -23.86 18.76 4.84
C GLN A 351 -25.21 18.40 5.49
N ALA A 352 -25.71 17.17 5.32
CA ALA A 352 -26.95 16.72 5.95
C ALA A 352 -26.83 16.72 7.49
N ILE A 353 -25.67 16.33 8.02
CA ILE A 353 -25.38 16.39 9.46
C ILE A 353 -25.34 17.85 9.95
N ASP A 354 -24.69 18.75 9.22
CA ASP A 354 -24.55 20.16 9.60
C ASP A 354 -25.90 20.89 9.62
N LEU A 355 -26.76 20.61 8.65
CA LEU A 355 -28.10 21.22 8.54
C LEU A 355 -29.16 20.51 9.39
N GLY A 356 -28.94 19.26 9.78
CA GLY A 356 -29.92 18.41 10.47
C GLY A 356 -31.10 18.00 9.58
N CYS A 357 -31.03 18.28 8.28
CA CYS A 357 -32.02 17.93 7.26
C CYS A 357 -31.31 17.67 5.93
N GLY A 358 -31.98 16.99 5.01
CA GLY A 358 -31.53 16.79 3.64
C GLY A 358 -32.73 16.74 2.70
N ASP A 359 -32.60 17.35 1.53
CA ASP A 359 -33.61 17.23 0.49
C ASP A 359 -33.55 15.84 -0.18
N GLU A 360 -34.61 15.47 -0.93
CA GLU A 360 -34.69 14.16 -1.58
C GLU A 360 -33.51 13.87 -2.51
N SER A 361 -32.97 14.91 -3.17
CA SER A 361 -31.84 14.77 -4.09
C SER A 361 -30.55 14.45 -3.32
N GLN A 362 -30.27 15.16 -2.24
CA GLN A 362 -29.12 14.95 -1.36
C GLN A 362 -29.17 13.59 -0.65
N LEU A 363 -30.36 13.15 -0.24
CA LEU A 363 -30.56 11.86 0.43
C LEU A 363 -30.18 10.68 -0.46
N GLN A 364 -30.34 10.78 -1.79
CA GLN A 364 -29.89 9.75 -2.73
C GLN A 364 -28.36 9.57 -2.68
N TYR A 365 -27.60 10.66 -2.61
CA TYR A 365 -26.15 10.60 -2.48
C TYR A 365 -25.71 10.11 -1.11
N CYS A 366 -26.43 10.48 -0.05
CA CYS A 366 -26.20 9.93 1.28
C CYS A 366 -26.40 8.40 1.31
N SER A 367 -27.42 7.88 0.62
CA SER A 367 -27.61 6.42 0.47
C SER A 367 -26.42 5.77 -0.22
N LYS A 368 -25.94 6.37 -1.33
CA LYS A 368 -24.76 5.86 -2.06
C LYS A 368 -23.50 5.82 -1.18
N PHE A 369 -23.33 6.74 -0.23
CA PHE A 369 -22.25 6.68 0.75
C PHE A 369 -22.33 5.42 1.64
N PHE A 370 -23.50 5.09 2.19
CA PHE A 370 -23.65 3.90 3.04
C PHE A 370 -23.47 2.60 2.25
N ASP A 371 -23.93 2.54 1.00
CA ASP A 371 -23.68 1.40 0.12
C ASP A 371 -22.19 1.24 -0.20
N ALA A 372 -21.50 2.36 -0.43
CA ALA A 372 -20.05 2.37 -0.63
C ALA A 372 -19.29 1.95 0.64
N TYR A 373 -19.76 2.33 1.84
CA TYR A 373 -19.17 1.88 3.10
C TYR A 373 -19.26 0.36 3.28
N VAL A 374 -20.44 -0.23 3.04
CA VAL A 374 -20.64 -1.69 3.12
C VAL A 374 -19.71 -2.40 2.13
N SER A 375 -19.68 -1.90 0.88
CA SER A 375 -18.81 -2.40 -0.18
C SER A 375 -17.33 -2.33 0.20
N PHE A 376 -16.92 -1.20 0.75
CA PHE A 376 -15.55 -0.95 1.16
C PHE A 376 -15.13 -1.91 2.26
N LEU A 377 -15.93 -2.09 3.32
CA LEU A 377 -15.51 -2.94 4.43
C LEU A 377 -15.35 -4.40 4.00
N VAL A 378 -16.26 -4.91 3.16
CA VAL A 378 -16.17 -6.29 2.64
C VAL A 378 -14.87 -6.51 1.88
N ALA A 379 -14.52 -5.58 0.97
CA ALA A 379 -13.32 -5.70 0.15
C ALA A 379 -12.02 -5.42 0.93
N ALA A 380 -12.04 -4.43 1.85
CA ALA A 380 -10.90 -4.07 2.67
C ALA A 380 -10.51 -5.19 3.64
N GLU A 381 -11.50 -5.83 4.26
CA GLU A 381 -11.28 -6.97 5.18
C GLU A 381 -10.59 -8.13 4.47
N ALA A 382 -11.02 -8.49 3.25
CA ALA A 382 -10.35 -9.53 2.47
C ALA A 382 -8.89 -9.15 2.11
N SER A 383 -8.69 -7.87 1.75
CA SER A 383 -7.39 -7.33 1.36
C SER A 383 -6.36 -7.31 2.51
N LEU A 384 -6.80 -7.30 3.78
CA LEU A 384 -5.89 -7.32 4.94
C LEU A 384 -4.97 -8.56 4.97
N SER A 385 -5.47 -9.68 4.45
CA SER A 385 -4.72 -10.95 4.43
C SER A 385 -3.74 -11.07 3.26
N THR A 386 -3.90 -10.26 2.22
CA THR A 386 -3.19 -10.40 0.94
C THR A 386 -2.30 -9.19 0.61
N CYS A 387 -2.71 -7.96 0.96
CA CYS A 387 -1.97 -6.73 0.68
C CYS A 387 -1.12 -6.28 1.88
N ILE A 388 -0.07 -7.04 2.18
CA ILE A 388 0.77 -6.84 3.37
C ILE A 388 1.38 -5.43 3.47
N PRO A 389 1.96 -4.84 2.40
CA PRO A 389 2.53 -3.50 2.50
C PRO A 389 1.51 -2.41 2.86
N ASN A 390 0.23 -2.62 2.55
CA ASN A 390 -0.83 -1.65 2.85
C ASN A 390 -1.68 -2.05 4.06
N THR A 391 -1.25 -3.04 4.87
CA THR A 391 -2.02 -3.48 6.04
C THR A 391 -2.35 -2.33 6.98
N TRP A 392 -1.36 -1.51 7.35
CA TRP A 392 -1.59 -0.37 8.25
C TRP A 392 -2.58 0.65 7.65
N THR A 393 -2.46 0.98 6.35
CA THR A 393 -3.30 1.99 5.70
C THR A 393 -4.71 1.49 5.44
N LEU A 394 -4.89 0.18 5.21
CA LEU A 394 -6.19 -0.48 5.18
C LEU A 394 -6.88 -0.40 6.54
N TYR A 395 -6.19 -0.70 7.65
CA TYR A 395 -6.77 -0.53 8.99
C TYR A 395 -7.15 0.93 9.26
N ALA A 396 -6.27 1.88 8.95
CA ALA A 396 -6.57 3.31 9.10
C ALA A 396 -7.79 3.74 8.26
N SER A 397 -7.92 3.23 7.03
CA SER A 397 -9.09 3.48 6.17
C SER A 397 -10.37 2.85 6.74
N ILE A 398 -10.30 1.62 7.25
CA ILE A 398 -11.41 0.95 7.96
C ILE A 398 -11.86 1.81 9.14
N PHE A 399 -10.93 2.30 9.95
CA PHE A 399 -11.21 3.18 11.07
C PHE A 399 -11.90 4.48 10.62
N ILE A 400 -11.32 5.22 9.68
CA ILE A 400 -11.82 6.53 9.24
C ILE A 400 -13.21 6.42 8.60
N ILE A 401 -13.39 5.50 7.65
CA ILE A 401 -14.65 5.37 6.91
C ILE A 401 -15.74 4.79 7.82
N THR A 402 -15.39 3.90 8.77
CA THR A 402 -16.35 3.42 9.77
C THR A 402 -16.81 4.53 10.70
N LEU A 403 -15.91 5.40 11.19
CA LEU A 403 -16.29 6.56 11.99
C LEU A 403 -17.18 7.54 11.22
N ALA A 404 -16.89 7.75 9.94
CA ALA A 404 -17.73 8.57 9.05
C ALA A 404 -19.15 8.00 8.96
N SER A 405 -19.25 6.69 8.74
CA SER A 405 -20.52 5.96 8.69
C SER A 405 -21.28 6.01 10.02
N LEU A 406 -20.61 5.72 11.15
CA LEU A 406 -21.20 5.84 12.49
C LEU A 406 -21.77 7.24 12.73
N LYS A 407 -21.02 8.29 12.37
CA LYS A 407 -21.51 9.66 12.53
C LYS A 407 -22.76 9.92 11.67
N GLY A 408 -22.77 9.45 10.42
CA GLY A 408 -23.92 9.53 9.53
C GLY A 408 -25.16 8.84 10.12
N THR A 409 -25.02 7.63 10.66
CA THR A 409 -26.15 6.88 11.25
C THR A 409 -26.79 7.57 12.46
N LYS A 410 -26.08 8.49 13.12
CA LYS A 410 -26.61 9.28 14.24
C LYS A 410 -27.46 10.48 13.79
N CYS A 411 -27.46 10.87 12.51
CA CYS A 411 -28.41 11.89 12.03
C CYS A 411 -29.80 11.27 11.85
N SER A 412 -30.80 11.81 12.55
CA SER A 412 -32.21 11.43 12.35
C SER A 412 -32.68 11.60 10.91
N CYS A 413 -32.12 12.59 10.22
CA CYS A 413 -32.40 12.89 8.81
C CYS A 413 -31.99 11.77 7.84
N LEU A 414 -31.00 10.94 8.22
CA LEU A 414 -30.45 9.88 7.38
C LEU A 414 -30.99 8.49 7.75
N ALA A 415 -31.71 8.36 8.88
CA ALA A 415 -32.07 7.07 9.46
C ALA A 415 -32.81 6.13 8.49
N THR A 416 -33.60 6.67 7.55
CA THR A 416 -34.37 5.90 6.58
C THR A 416 -33.57 5.43 5.36
N ILE A 417 -32.41 6.04 5.09
CA ILE A 417 -31.56 5.74 3.93
C ILE A 417 -30.29 4.95 4.29
N VAL A 418 -30.05 4.70 5.58
CA VAL A 418 -28.92 3.87 6.02
C VAL A 418 -29.11 2.44 5.53
N ASN A 419 -28.12 1.91 4.82
CA ASN A 419 -28.10 0.51 4.41
C ASN A 419 -28.13 -0.39 5.68
N PRO A 420 -29.07 -1.34 5.83
CA PRO A 420 -29.17 -2.18 7.02
C PRO A 420 -27.89 -2.97 7.34
N LYS A 421 -27.09 -3.34 6.32
CA LYS A 421 -25.81 -4.05 6.50
C LYS A 421 -24.74 -3.19 7.18
N THR A 422 -24.93 -1.87 7.26
CA THR A 422 -24.01 -0.93 7.94
C THR A 422 -23.73 -1.34 9.38
N PHE A 423 -24.76 -1.78 10.12
CA PHE A 423 -24.60 -2.17 11.53
C PHE A 423 -23.85 -3.49 11.71
N GLU A 424 -24.00 -4.43 10.78
CA GLU A 424 -23.16 -5.62 10.73
C GLU A 424 -21.70 -5.26 10.42
N CYS A 425 -21.49 -4.31 9.50
CA CYS A 425 -20.19 -3.79 9.16
C CYS A 425 -19.47 -3.17 10.36
N PHE A 426 -20.16 -2.44 11.25
CA PHE A 426 -19.55 -1.94 12.49
C PHE A 426 -18.96 -3.05 13.36
N ARG A 427 -19.69 -4.17 13.53
CA ARG A 427 -19.19 -5.32 14.31
C ARG A 427 -17.97 -5.97 13.66
N ARG A 428 -17.96 -6.08 12.33
CA ARG A 428 -16.82 -6.62 11.57
C ARG A 428 -15.60 -5.69 11.64
N ALA A 429 -15.80 -4.39 11.46
CA ALA A 429 -14.77 -3.38 11.58
C ALA A 429 -14.10 -3.39 12.96
N ARG A 430 -14.84 -3.65 14.04
CA ARG A 430 -14.25 -3.88 15.36
C ARG A 430 -13.42 -5.19 15.42
N SER A 431 -13.97 -6.27 14.88
CA SER A 431 -13.34 -7.61 14.96
C SER A 431 -11.99 -7.69 14.26
N VAL A 432 -11.78 -6.95 13.16
CA VAL A 432 -10.53 -7.04 12.40
C VAL A 432 -9.32 -6.48 13.16
N PHE A 433 -9.50 -5.54 14.11
CA PHE A 433 -8.37 -4.93 14.84
C PHE A 433 -7.79 -5.82 15.95
N VAL A 434 -8.52 -6.87 16.37
CA VAL A 434 -8.19 -7.64 17.59
C VAL A 434 -6.77 -8.20 17.57
N GLU A 435 -6.34 -8.77 16.45
CA GLU A 435 -5.02 -9.41 16.34
C GLU A 435 -3.89 -8.39 16.05
N ILE A 436 -4.16 -7.32 15.31
CA ILE A 436 -3.10 -6.43 14.83
C ILE A 436 -2.68 -5.37 15.86
N ARG A 437 -3.56 -5.05 16.82
CA ARG A 437 -3.35 -3.95 17.78
C ARG A 437 -2.09 -4.10 18.63
N GLU A 438 -1.62 -5.32 18.85
CA GLU A 438 -0.40 -5.59 19.63
C GLU A 438 0.89 -5.15 18.92
N PHE A 439 0.82 -4.96 17.59
CA PHE A 439 1.98 -4.66 16.75
C PHE A 439 2.11 -3.18 16.37
N SER A 440 1.09 -2.36 16.62
CA SER A 440 1.11 -0.92 16.35
C SER A 440 0.29 -0.14 17.36
N LEU A 441 0.93 0.83 18.02
CA LEU A 441 0.27 1.67 19.02
C LEU A 441 -0.86 2.51 18.42
N SER A 442 -0.66 3.05 17.21
CA SER A 442 -1.70 3.80 16.50
C SER A 442 -2.88 2.90 16.14
N LEU A 443 -2.66 1.65 15.74
CA LEU A 443 -3.76 0.72 15.49
C LEU A 443 -4.48 0.31 16.77
N SER A 444 -3.77 0.14 17.90
CA SER A 444 -4.39 -0.06 19.20
C SER A 444 -5.28 1.11 19.59
N ALA A 445 -4.76 2.33 19.48
CA ALA A 445 -5.52 3.55 19.75
C ALA A 445 -6.75 3.69 18.83
N MET A 446 -6.62 3.38 17.54
CA MET A 446 -7.76 3.37 16.60
C MET A 446 -8.80 2.33 17.00
N SER A 447 -8.37 1.13 17.42
CA SER A 447 -9.27 0.06 17.91
C SER A 447 -10.06 0.52 19.12
N GLU A 448 -9.40 1.07 20.14
CA GLU A 448 -10.04 1.55 21.37
C GLU A 448 -11.07 2.65 21.07
N ILE A 449 -10.70 3.64 20.25
CA ILE A 449 -11.61 4.73 19.85
C ILE A 449 -12.81 4.16 19.09
N LEU A 450 -12.60 3.19 18.21
CA LEU A 450 -13.66 2.57 17.42
C LEU A 450 -14.62 1.78 18.31
N GLU A 451 -14.09 1.00 19.26
CA GLU A 451 -14.85 0.25 20.26
C GLU A 451 -15.77 1.18 21.06
N ASP A 452 -15.20 2.23 21.67
CA ASP A 452 -15.96 3.22 22.45
C ASP A 452 -17.09 3.86 21.64
N ARG A 453 -16.84 4.16 20.35
CA ARG A 453 -17.80 4.85 19.47
C ARG A 453 -18.95 3.95 19.03
N ILE A 454 -18.68 2.65 18.83
CA ILE A 454 -19.67 1.63 18.48
C ILE A 454 -20.52 1.26 19.71
N GLU A 455 -19.93 1.20 20.90
CA GLU A 455 -20.70 0.90 22.13
C GLU A 455 -21.61 2.07 22.53
N ALA A 456 -21.23 3.30 22.19
CA ALA A 456 -22.03 4.50 22.38
C ALA A 456 -23.04 4.79 21.25
N SER A 457 -23.24 3.86 20.31
CA SER A 457 -24.25 3.95 19.22
C SER A 457 -25.29 2.86 19.37
#